data_AF-A0A443SSD1-F1
#
_entry.id   AF-A0A443SSD1-F1
#
_cell.length_a   1.000
_cell.length_b   1.000
_cell.length_c   1.000
_cell.angle_alpha   90.00
_cell.angle_beta   90.00
_cell.angle_gamma   90.00
#
_symmetry.space_group_name_H-M   'P 1'
#
loop_
_entity.id
_entity.type
_entity.pdbx_description
1 polymer ?
#
loop_
_entity_poly.entity_id
_entity_poly.type
_entity_poly.pdbx_seq_one_letter_code
_entity_poly.pdbx_strand_id
1 'polypeptide(L)'
;MYLITRDEADVISVEPEDLYLAGRLYNLEPFAMEVINEKPYRKKAAVLIPRNSQISTLTDLAGKKSCHAGVATSVGWNIPIGFLLAANIMPPDCKGELFSAEKFFSSSCAAGRWSTDPVVDSLLKKRHPKLCELCKKPSSCSSTDEYSGYVGAIKCLIDGSGDVAFTTIDDAVKFFRDNPQYHKSDYQFLCVDGYREAVSSEACTWASVPTNAFVTRRGKSEYAVYMLYVLHPSLSSSSESN
;
A
#
# COMPACT_ATOMS: atom_id res chain seq x y z
N MET A 1 11.14 7.01 20.16
CA MET A 1 12.46 6.96 19.49
C MET A 1 13.51 7.84 20.17
N TYR A 2 13.27 9.15 20.37
CA TYR A 2 14.24 10.04 21.02
C TYR A 2 14.67 9.61 22.43
N LEU A 3 13.74 9.11 23.25
CA LEU A 3 14.06 8.54 24.56
C LEU A 3 15.00 7.33 24.47
N ILE A 4 14.84 6.49 23.43
CA ILE A 4 15.72 5.34 23.20
C ILE A 4 17.12 5.79 22.82
N THR A 5 17.24 6.82 21.97
CA THR A 5 18.57 7.36 21.64
C THR A 5 19.26 8.00 22.84
N ARG A 6 18.50 8.45 23.85
CA ARG A 6 19.00 9.12 25.07
C ARG A 6 19.18 8.20 26.27
N ASP A 7 18.91 6.91 26.13
CA ASP A 7 19.02 5.93 27.23
C ASP A 7 17.97 6.15 28.33
N GLU A 8 16.83 6.72 27.94
CA GLU A 8 15.68 6.96 28.81
C GLU A 8 14.56 5.93 28.55
N ALA A 9 14.74 5.07 27.55
CA ALA A 9 13.91 3.92 27.21
C ALA A 9 14.74 2.89 26.41
N ASP A 10 14.36 1.61 26.40
CA ASP A 10 15.15 0.57 25.73
C ASP A 10 14.54 0.09 24.40
N VAL A 11 13.21 0.02 24.35
CA VAL A 11 12.45 -0.63 23.26
C VAL A 11 11.17 0.15 22.98
N ILE A 12 10.74 0.13 21.73
CA ILE A 12 9.41 0.60 21.30
C ILE A 12 8.90 -0.28 20.14
N SER A 13 7.59 -0.55 20.11
CA SER A 13 6.92 -1.10 18.92
C SER A 13 6.56 0.05 17.97
N VAL A 14 6.91 -0.08 16.70
CA VAL A 14 6.73 0.95 15.67
C VAL A 14 6.03 0.39 14.44
N GLU A 15 5.23 1.23 13.81
CA GLU A 15 4.62 0.93 12.51
C GLU A 15 5.69 0.92 11.40
N PRO A 16 5.41 0.32 10.22
CA PRO A 16 6.39 0.22 9.13
C PRO A 16 7.02 1.54 8.69
N GLU A 17 6.24 2.62 8.64
CA GLU A 17 6.69 3.96 8.25
C GLU A 17 7.66 4.53 9.30
N ASP A 18 7.35 4.30 10.58
CA ASP A 18 8.17 4.70 11.71
C ASP A 18 9.44 3.86 11.83
N LEU A 19 9.40 2.57 11.44
CA LEU A 19 10.59 1.72 11.36
C LEU A 19 11.64 2.30 10.40
N TYR A 20 11.20 2.82 9.25
CA TYR A 20 12.10 3.50 8.31
C TYR A 20 12.77 4.72 8.97
N LEU A 21 11.99 5.55 9.68
CA LEU A 21 12.53 6.70 10.40
C LEU A 21 13.46 6.30 11.54
N ALA A 22 13.13 5.24 12.29
CA ALA A 22 13.93 4.71 13.38
C ALA A 22 15.35 4.34 12.91
N GLY A 23 15.46 3.63 11.78
CA GLY A 23 16.76 3.29 11.20
C GLY A 23 17.48 4.49 10.61
N ARG A 24 16.78 5.35 9.85
CA ARG A 24 17.40 6.42 9.06
C ARG A 24 17.78 7.66 9.85
N LEU A 25 16.98 8.05 10.84
CA LEU A 25 17.17 9.29 11.60
C LEU A 25 17.67 9.06 13.02
N TYR A 26 17.35 7.91 13.62
CA TYR A 26 17.68 7.61 15.02
C TYR A 26 18.73 6.52 15.18
N ASN A 27 19.18 5.87 14.08
CA ASN A 27 20.13 4.75 14.10
C ASN A 27 19.71 3.64 15.09
N LEU A 28 18.40 3.37 15.15
CA LEU A 28 17.83 2.25 15.89
C LEU A 28 17.79 1.01 14.99
N GLU A 29 17.83 -0.18 15.59
CA GLU A 29 17.78 -1.45 14.87
C GLU A 29 16.54 -2.26 15.27
N PRO A 30 15.84 -2.91 14.31
CA PRO A 30 14.77 -3.85 14.63
C PRO A 30 15.37 -5.15 15.18
N PHE A 31 14.74 -5.71 16.21
CA PHE A 31 15.14 -7.00 16.79
C PHE A 31 14.01 -8.04 16.82
N ALA A 32 12.75 -7.62 16.64
CA ALA A 32 11.60 -8.51 16.52
C ALA A 32 10.50 -7.88 15.66
N MET A 33 9.60 -8.70 15.12
CA MET A 33 8.41 -8.26 14.39
C MET A 33 7.17 -8.99 14.92
N GLU A 34 6.03 -8.32 14.90
CA GLU A 34 4.75 -8.97 15.16
C GLU A 34 4.43 -9.99 14.06
N VAL A 35 3.86 -11.14 14.43
CA VAL A 35 3.33 -12.11 13.47
C VAL A 35 1.84 -12.25 13.74
N ILE A 36 1.02 -11.96 12.73
CA ILE A 36 -0.44 -12.00 12.83
C ILE A 36 -0.94 -13.12 11.92
N ASN A 37 -1.62 -14.12 12.46
CA ASN A 37 -2.08 -15.30 11.71
C ASN A 37 -0.94 -15.92 10.88
N GLU A 38 0.21 -16.17 11.52
CA GLU A 38 1.42 -16.74 10.91
C GLU A 38 2.05 -15.89 9.79
N LYS A 39 1.61 -14.63 9.62
CA LYS A 39 2.13 -13.72 8.59
C LYS A 39 2.87 -12.54 9.22
N PRO A 40 4.11 -12.24 8.78
CA PRO A 40 4.85 -11.04 9.20
C PRO A 40 4.46 -9.80 8.37
N TYR A 41 3.27 -9.79 7.80
CA TYR A 41 2.76 -8.71 6.96
C TYR A 41 1.25 -8.55 7.14
N ARG A 42 0.77 -7.31 6.96
CA ARG A 42 -0.65 -6.96 7.06
C ARG A 42 -1.37 -7.12 5.72
N LYS A 43 -0.72 -6.72 4.61
CA LYS A 43 -1.30 -6.69 3.27
C LYS A 43 -0.23 -6.95 2.21
N LYS A 44 -0.62 -7.62 1.12
CA LYS A 44 0.19 -7.72 -0.11
C LYS A 44 -0.42 -6.84 -1.19
N ALA A 45 0.36 -5.92 -1.74
CA ALA A 45 -0.06 -5.02 -2.79
C ALA A 45 -0.20 -5.75 -4.13
N ALA A 46 -1.28 -5.47 -4.85
CA ALA A 46 -1.58 -6.02 -6.15
C ALA A 46 -2.09 -4.93 -7.10
N VAL A 47 -1.85 -5.15 -8.38
CA VAL A 47 -2.32 -4.26 -9.45
C VAL A 47 -3.19 -5.07 -10.39
N LEU A 48 -4.49 -4.81 -10.35
CA LEU A 48 -5.49 -5.57 -11.10
C LEU A 48 -5.77 -4.87 -12.44
N ILE A 49 -5.76 -5.63 -13.52
CA ILE A 49 -6.08 -5.17 -14.87
C ILE A 49 -7.04 -6.15 -15.56
N PRO A 50 -7.86 -5.70 -16.53
CA PRO A 50 -8.60 -6.60 -17.41
C PRO A 50 -7.64 -7.48 -18.21
N ARG A 51 -8.00 -8.75 -18.41
CA ARG A 51 -7.17 -9.72 -19.14
C ARG A 51 -6.94 -9.34 -20.60
N ASN A 52 -7.93 -8.72 -21.23
CA ASN A 52 -7.85 -8.20 -22.61
C ASN A 52 -7.16 -6.83 -22.71
N SER A 53 -6.66 -6.28 -21.59
CA SER A 53 -5.95 -5.01 -21.59
C SER A 53 -4.64 -5.10 -22.36
N GLN A 54 -4.28 -3.99 -23.01
CA GLN A 54 -2.99 -3.80 -23.68
C GLN A 54 -1.86 -3.43 -22.70
N ILE A 55 -2.12 -3.36 -21.39
CA ILE A 55 -1.12 -3.02 -20.36
C ILE A 55 -0.20 -4.22 -20.10
N SER A 56 0.93 -4.29 -20.81
CA SER A 56 1.90 -5.40 -20.71
C SER A 56 3.05 -5.09 -19.76
N THR A 57 3.34 -3.82 -19.53
CA THR A 57 4.45 -3.35 -18.71
C THR A 57 3.99 -2.23 -17.79
N LEU A 58 4.84 -1.90 -16.80
CA LEU A 58 4.60 -0.76 -15.92
C LEU A 58 4.58 0.58 -16.67
N THR A 59 5.32 0.71 -17.78
CA THR A 59 5.30 1.91 -18.62
C THR A 59 3.97 2.10 -19.35
N ASP A 60 3.25 1.02 -19.64
CA ASP A 60 1.93 1.08 -20.28
C ASP A 60 0.83 1.66 -19.37
N LEU A 61 1.14 1.87 -18.09
CA LEU A 61 0.26 2.55 -17.15
C LEU A 61 0.16 4.06 -17.43
N ALA A 62 1.13 4.64 -18.15
CA ALA A 62 1.09 6.03 -18.55
C ALA A 62 -0.13 6.30 -19.46
N GLY A 63 -0.88 7.35 -19.15
CA GLY A 63 -2.10 7.75 -19.84
C GLY A 63 -3.32 6.87 -19.55
N LYS A 64 -3.21 5.82 -18.71
CA LYS A 64 -4.34 4.98 -18.33
C LYS A 64 -5.22 5.64 -17.27
N LYS A 65 -6.47 5.18 -17.21
CA LYS A 65 -7.41 5.54 -16.16
C LYS A 65 -7.17 4.69 -14.92
N SER A 66 -6.98 5.29 -13.75
CA SER A 66 -6.57 4.53 -12.55
C SER A 66 -7.58 4.58 -11.40
N CYS A 67 -7.77 3.44 -10.76
CA CYS A 67 -8.61 3.27 -9.59
C CYS A 67 -7.72 3.02 -8.36
N HIS A 68 -7.77 3.92 -7.39
CA HIS A 68 -6.95 3.86 -6.18
C HIS A 68 -7.86 3.68 -4.96
N ALA A 69 -7.39 2.90 -3.97
CA ALA A 69 -8.10 2.79 -2.71
C ALA A 69 -8.20 4.12 -1.95
N GLY A 70 -7.29 5.06 -2.24
CA GLY A 70 -7.34 6.43 -1.78
C GLY A 70 -5.95 7.03 -1.56
N VAL A 71 -5.83 8.36 -1.63
CA VAL A 71 -4.57 9.07 -1.38
C VAL A 71 -4.01 8.73 0.00
N ALA A 72 -2.68 8.64 0.09
CA ALA A 72 -1.93 8.29 1.30
C ALA A 72 -2.17 6.87 1.87
N THR A 73 -3.03 6.06 1.24
CA THR A 73 -3.15 4.64 1.62
C THR A 73 -1.91 3.86 1.18
N SER A 74 -1.48 2.88 1.97
CA SER A 74 -0.27 2.10 1.69
C SER A 74 -0.29 1.44 0.31
N VAL A 75 -1.22 0.52 0.09
CA VAL A 75 -1.31 -0.26 -1.15
C VAL A 75 -1.97 0.52 -2.30
N GLY A 76 -2.92 1.40 -2.00
CA GLY A 76 -3.67 2.12 -3.03
C GLY A 76 -2.96 3.35 -3.57
N TRP A 77 -1.96 3.87 -2.87
CA TRP A 77 -1.27 5.11 -3.24
C TRP A 77 0.24 5.07 -3.00
N ASN A 78 0.70 4.91 -1.75
CA ASN A 78 2.11 5.08 -1.42
C ASN A 78 3.02 4.08 -2.14
N ILE A 79 2.64 2.80 -2.15
CA ILE A 79 3.36 1.74 -2.85
C ILE A 79 3.36 1.99 -4.37
N PRO A 80 2.22 2.13 -5.07
CA PRO A 80 2.24 2.27 -6.52
C PRO A 80 2.86 3.58 -6.98
N ILE A 81 2.53 4.71 -6.36
CA ILE A 81 3.11 6.01 -6.72
C ILE A 81 4.61 6.03 -6.40
N GLY A 82 5.00 5.55 -5.22
CA GLY A 82 6.40 5.47 -4.81
C GLY A 82 7.23 4.56 -5.73
N PHE A 83 6.71 3.40 -6.11
CA PHE A 83 7.39 2.48 -7.03
C PHE A 83 7.58 3.11 -8.41
N LEU A 84 6.52 3.70 -8.97
CA LEU A 84 6.58 4.32 -10.29
C LEU A 84 7.54 5.53 -10.34
N LEU A 85 7.57 6.33 -9.27
CA LEU A 85 8.53 7.44 -9.12
C LEU A 85 9.97 6.91 -8.98
N ALA A 86 10.20 5.93 -8.12
CA ALA A 86 11.54 5.37 -7.87
C ALA A 86 12.12 4.65 -9.09
N ALA A 87 11.28 3.99 -9.88
CA ALA A 87 11.66 3.35 -11.14
C ALA A 87 11.81 4.34 -12.31
N ASN A 88 11.59 5.64 -12.09
CA ASN A 88 11.58 6.69 -13.11
C ASN A 88 10.60 6.40 -14.28
N ILE A 89 9.52 5.66 -13.99
CA ILE A 89 8.44 5.36 -14.93
C ILE A 89 7.43 6.50 -14.91
N MET A 90 7.10 6.99 -13.71
CA MET A 90 6.36 8.22 -13.49
C MET A 90 7.36 9.35 -13.25
N PRO A 91 7.49 10.34 -14.15
CA PRO A 91 8.39 11.47 -13.91
C PRO A 91 7.92 12.30 -12.70
N PRO A 92 8.83 12.66 -11.77
CA PRO A 92 8.46 13.48 -10.62
C PRO A 92 8.17 14.92 -11.04
N ASP A 93 7.11 15.50 -10.48
CA ASP A 93 6.83 16.93 -10.55
C ASP A 93 7.36 17.65 -9.30
N CYS A 94 8.03 18.79 -9.48
CA CYS A 94 8.54 19.61 -8.39
C CYS A 94 7.45 20.14 -7.45
N LYS A 95 6.18 20.12 -7.87
CA LYS A 95 5.02 20.53 -7.06
C LYS A 95 4.48 19.40 -6.18
N GLY A 96 4.98 18.18 -6.31
CA GLY A 96 4.62 17.03 -5.46
C GLY A 96 4.00 15.86 -6.22
N GLU A 97 3.80 14.76 -5.49
CA GLU A 97 3.36 13.46 -6.01
C GLU A 97 1.95 13.47 -6.59
N LEU A 98 1.04 14.33 -6.08
CA LEU A 98 -0.30 14.50 -6.66
C LEU A 98 -0.22 15.04 -8.09
N PHE A 99 0.68 16.00 -8.37
CA PHE A 99 0.91 16.50 -9.72
C PHE A 99 1.58 15.46 -10.63
N SER A 100 2.53 14.69 -10.09
CA SER A 100 3.15 13.58 -10.83
C SER A 100 2.11 12.56 -11.27
N ALA A 101 1.25 12.12 -10.35
CA ALA A 101 0.19 11.15 -10.61
C ALA A 101 -0.84 11.69 -11.61
N GLU A 102 -1.28 12.94 -11.44
CA GLU A 102 -2.25 13.61 -12.32
C GLU A 102 -1.74 13.80 -13.77
N LYS A 103 -0.42 13.94 -13.95
CA LYS A 103 0.18 14.01 -15.29
C LYS A 103 0.39 12.63 -15.91
N PHE A 104 0.65 11.63 -15.07
CA PHE A 104 0.94 10.27 -15.51
C PHE A 104 -0.32 9.51 -15.89
N PHE A 105 -1.38 9.54 -15.08
CA PHE A 105 -2.67 8.94 -15.41
C PHE A 105 -3.56 9.94 -16.15
N SER A 106 -4.40 9.47 -17.07
CA SER A 106 -5.29 10.38 -17.82
C SER A 106 -6.39 10.97 -16.93
N SER A 107 -6.92 10.15 -16.02
CA SER A 107 -7.91 10.46 -15.00
C SER A 107 -7.88 9.37 -13.94
N SER A 108 -8.28 9.68 -12.71
CA SER A 108 -8.27 8.70 -11.62
C SER A 108 -9.52 8.79 -10.72
N CYS A 109 -9.75 7.73 -9.95
CA CYS A 109 -10.44 7.85 -8.67
C CYS A 109 -9.46 7.56 -7.55
N ALA A 110 -9.12 8.59 -6.79
CA ALA A 110 -8.33 8.52 -5.57
C ALA A 110 -9.13 9.15 -4.42
N ALA A 111 -10.30 8.57 -4.15
CA ALA A 111 -11.22 9.02 -3.12
C ALA A 111 -10.60 8.94 -1.71
N GLY A 112 -11.23 9.59 -0.74
CA GLY A 112 -10.80 9.52 0.66
C GLY A 112 -10.40 10.88 1.21
N ARG A 113 -9.68 10.85 2.33
CA ARG A 113 -9.24 12.06 3.03
C ARG A 113 -7.73 12.23 2.80
N TRP A 114 -7.37 13.23 2.01
CA TRP A 114 -6.01 13.53 1.56
C TRP A 114 -5.24 14.37 2.60
N SER A 115 -5.96 15.09 3.46
CA SER A 115 -5.39 15.82 4.60
C SER A 115 -6.24 15.64 5.85
N THR A 116 -5.62 15.63 7.01
CA THR A 116 -6.35 15.64 8.28
C THR A 116 -7.12 16.93 8.52
N ASP A 117 -6.64 18.03 7.92
CA ASP A 117 -7.29 19.33 7.91
C ASP A 117 -8.35 19.39 6.78
N PRO A 118 -9.64 19.60 7.10
CA PRO A 118 -10.72 19.62 6.10
C PRO A 118 -10.60 20.72 5.04
N VAL A 119 -10.05 21.88 5.39
CA VAL A 119 -9.87 23.00 4.46
C VAL A 119 -8.77 22.66 3.48
N VAL A 120 -7.64 22.16 3.97
CA VAL A 120 -6.53 21.70 3.12
C VAL A 120 -6.98 20.56 2.21
N ASP A 121 -7.73 19.59 2.75
CA ASP A 121 -8.29 18.47 1.99
C ASP A 121 -9.14 18.94 0.80
N SER A 122 -10.07 19.88 1.06
CA SER A 122 -10.91 20.48 0.02
C SER A 122 -10.09 21.25 -1.02
N LEU A 123 -9.10 22.03 -0.58
CA LEU A 123 -8.23 22.81 -1.47
C LEU A 123 -7.36 21.90 -2.36
N LEU A 124 -6.84 20.80 -1.83
CA LEU A 124 -6.08 19.82 -2.60
C LEU A 124 -6.97 19.16 -3.67
N LYS A 125 -8.15 18.68 -3.29
CA LYS A 125 -9.11 18.08 -4.25
C LYS A 125 -9.50 19.06 -5.35
N LYS A 126 -9.74 20.33 -5.00
CA LYS A 126 -10.02 21.40 -5.97
C LYS A 126 -8.84 21.67 -6.91
N ARG A 127 -7.61 21.52 -6.43
CA ARG A 127 -6.38 21.71 -7.21
C ARG A 127 -6.06 20.53 -8.13
N HIS A 128 -6.54 19.34 -7.81
CA HIS A 128 -6.29 18.09 -8.54
C HIS A 128 -7.59 17.40 -8.98
N PRO A 129 -8.45 18.05 -9.79
CA PRO A 129 -9.76 17.52 -10.12
C PRO A 129 -9.70 16.19 -10.87
N LYS A 130 -8.65 15.96 -11.69
CA LYS A 130 -8.45 14.70 -12.43
C LYS A 130 -8.29 13.49 -11.54
N LEU A 131 -7.79 13.66 -10.30
CA LEU A 131 -7.63 12.55 -9.36
C LEU A 131 -8.96 12.07 -8.77
N CYS A 132 -10.04 12.83 -8.95
CA CYS A 132 -11.38 12.49 -8.48
C CYS A 132 -12.37 12.22 -9.62
N GLU A 133 -11.95 12.43 -10.86
CA GLU A 133 -12.82 12.42 -12.06
C GLU A 133 -13.56 11.10 -12.25
N LEU A 134 -12.93 9.97 -11.91
CA LEU A 134 -13.54 8.65 -12.08
C LEU A 134 -14.34 8.18 -10.86
N CYS A 135 -14.33 8.93 -9.75
CA CYS A 135 -15.08 8.52 -8.56
C CYS A 135 -16.59 8.56 -8.82
N LYS A 136 -17.40 7.80 -8.07
CA LYS A 136 -18.86 7.84 -8.26
C LYS A 136 -19.45 9.21 -7.97
N LYS A 137 -18.85 9.94 -7.03
CA LYS A 137 -19.19 11.33 -6.70
C LYS A 137 -17.94 12.20 -6.81
N PRO A 138 -17.55 12.63 -8.03
CA PRO A 138 -16.32 13.39 -8.24
C PRO A 138 -16.25 14.68 -7.43
N SER A 139 -17.39 15.33 -7.16
CA SER A 139 -17.47 16.56 -6.39
C SER A 139 -17.11 16.39 -4.91
N SER A 140 -17.42 15.25 -4.30
CA SER A 140 -17.08 14.96 -2.91
C SER A 140 -15.78 14.18 -2.78
N CYS A 141 -15.56 13.17 -3.64
CA CYS A 141 -14.35 12.35 -3.66
C CYS A 141 -13.96 11.86 -2.26
N SER A 142 -14.97 11.52 -1.45
CA SER A 142 -14.86 11.31 -0.01
C SER A 142 -14.53 9.86 0.32
N SER A 143 -14.19 9.59 1.59
CA SER A 143 -13.96 8.21 2.06
C SER A 143 -15.19 7.30 1.95
N THR A 144 -16.38 7.88 1.83
CA THR A 144 -17.67 7.20 1.64
C THR A 144 -18.06 7.02 0.18
N ASP A 145 -17.19 7.43 -0.77
CA ASP A 145 -17.40 7.12 -2.18
C ASP A 145 -17.40 5.60 -2.39
N GLU A 146 -18.22 5.14 -3.31
CA GLU A 146 -18.36 3.71 -3.61
C GLU A 146 -17.08 3.10 -4.21
N TYR A 147 -16.25 3.94 -4.84
CA TYR A 147 -14.94 3.55 -5.37
C TYR A 147 -13.79 3.78 -4.38
N SER A 148 -14.08 4.20 -3.15
CA SER A 148 -13.11 4.32 -2.06
C SER A 148 -12.73 2.95 -1.46
N GLY A 149 -11.50 2.84 -0.97
CA GLY A 149 -10.97 1.61 -0.37
C GLY A 149 -10.58 0.53 -1.40
N TYR A 150 -9.93 -0.53 -0.94
CA TYR A 150 -9.37 -1.56 -1.82
C TYR A 150 -10.45 -2.29 -2.64
N VAL A 151 -11.61 -2.55 -2.03
CA VAL A 151 -12.78 -3.12 -2.71
C VAL A 151 -13.42 -2.12 -3.67
N GLY A 152 -13.52 -0.84 -3.29
CA GLY A 152 -14.03 0.21 -4.17
C GLY A 152 -13.15 0.42 -5.41
N ALA A 153 -11.82 0.34 -5.26
CA ALA A 153 -10.89 0.41 -6.38
C ALA A 153 -11.11 -0.75 -7.37
N ILE A 154 -11.36 -1.96 -6.88
CA ILE A 154 -11.74 -3.11 -7.73
C ILE A 154 -13.06 -2.82 -8.45
N LYS A 155 -14.04 -2.27 -7.75
CA LYS A 155 -15.33 -1.92 -8.34
C LYS A 155 -15.22 -0.85 -9.42
N CYS A 156 -14.37 0.16 -9.23
CA CYS A 156 -14.07 1.20 -10.21
C CYS A 156 -13.55 0.61 -11.54
N LEU A 157 -12.70 -0.42 -11.45
CA LEU A 157 -12.22 -1.16 -12.62
C LEU A 157 -13.33 -1.98 -13.27
N ILE A 158 -14.09 -2.72 -12.46
CA ILE A 158 -15.13 -3.64 -12.95
C ILE A 158 -16.29 -2.90 -13.61
N ASP A 159 -16.66 -1.74 -13.09
CA ASP A 159 -17.68 -0.87 -13.68
C ASP A 159 -17.19 -0.19 -14.99
N GLY A 160 -15.94 -0.42 -15.41
CA GLY A 160 -15.35 0.13 -16.63
C GLY A 160 -14.96 1.61 -16.52
N SER A 161 -14.89 2.16 -15.31
CA SER A 161 -14.48 3.56 -15.11
C SER A 161 -12.97 3.73 -15.26
N GLY A 162 -12.19 2.75 -14.81
CA GLY A 162 -10.73 2.71 -14.93
C GLY A 162 -10.20 1.51 -15.72
N ASP A 163 -8.93 1.60 -16.11
CA ASP A 163 -8.18 0.56 -16.83
C ASP A 163 -7.31 -0.29 -15.89
N VAL A 164 -7.01 0.23 -14.69
CA VAL A 164 -6.16 -0.41 -13.68
C VAL A 164 -6.67 -0.09 -12.27
N ALA A 165 -6.61 -1.07 -11.36
CA ALA A 165 -6.91 -0.88 -9.94
C ALA A 165 -5.75 -1.26 -9.03
N PHE A 166 -5.43 -0.38 -8.09
CA PHE A 166 -4.44 -0.59 -7.03
C PHE A 166 -5.14 -1.08 -5.77
N THR A 167 -4.95 -2.36 -5.43
CA THR A 167 -5.71 -3.07 -4.39
C THR A 167 -4.83 -4.13 -3.71
N THR A 168 -5.37 -4.90 -2.76
CA THR A 168 -4.62 -5.99 -2.13
C THR A 168 -4.91 -7.34 -2.79
N ILE A 169 -3.99 -8.30 -2.68
CA ILE A 169 -4.24 -9.69 -3.11
C ILE A 169 -5.48 -10.24 -2.42
N ASP A 170 -5.56 -10.10 -1.10
CA ASP A 170 -6.64 -10.67 -0.29
C ASP A 170 -8.01 -10.07 -0.64
N ASP A 171 -8.08 -8.74 -0.83
CA ASP A 171 -9.32 -8.05 -1.22
C ASP A 171 -9.77 -8.45 -2.62
N ALA A 172 -8.86 -8.60 -3.58
CA ALA A 172 -9.20 -9.05 -4.93
C ALA A 172 -9.69 -10.50 -4.96
N VAL A 173 -8.99 -11.42 -4.29
CA VAL A 173 -9.39 -12.83 -4.19
C VAL A 173 -10.75 -12.94 -3.49
N LYS A 174 -10.93 -12.22 -2.38
CA LYS A 174 -12.21 -12.16 -1.65
C LYS A 174 -13.33 -11.59 -2.52
N PHE A 175 -13.07 -10.49 -3.24
CA PHE A 175 -14.07 -9.84 -4.08
C PHE A 175 -14.66 -10.80 -5.11
N PHE A 176 -13.82 -11.50 -5.87
CA PHE A 176 -14.30 -12.42 -6.91
C PHE A 176 -14.95 -13.69 -6.35
N ARG A 177 -14.56 -14.13 -5.15
CA ARG A 177 -15.24 -15.22 -4.46
C ARG A 177 -16.65 -14.81 -4.02
N ASP A 178 -16.77 -13.60 -3.45
CA ASP A 178 -18.02 -13.09 -2.89
C ASP A 178 -18.95 -12.52 -3.98
N ASN A 179 -18.46 -12.30 -5.21
CA ASN A 179 -19.20 -11.77 -6.37
C ASN A 179 -19.01 -12.64 -7.64
N PRO A 180 -19.59 -13.86 -7.68
CA PRO A 180 -19.37 -14.82 -8.77
C PRO A 180 -19.94 -14.37 -10.13
N GLN A 181 -20.78 -13.34 -10.17
CA GLN A 181 -21.25 -12.71 -11.41
C GLN A 181 -20.12 -12.03 -12.20
N TYR A 182 -19.00 -11.69 -11.55
CA TYR A 182 -17.80 -11.20 -12.21
C TYR A 182 -16.81 -12.35 -12.35
N HIS A 183 -16.53 -12.75 -13.59
CA HIS A 183 -15.62 -13.85 -13.83
C HIS A 183 -14.18 -13.44 -13.49
N LYS A 184 -13.61 -14.07 -12.46
CA LYS A 184 -12.21 -13.88 -12.04
C LYS A 184 -11.22 -14.04 -13.19
N SER A 185 -11.53 -14.91 -14.16
CA SER A 185 -10.71 -15.17 -15.36
C SER A 185 -10.57 -13.98 -16.30
N ASP A 186 -11.43 -12.99 -16.19
CA ASP A 186 -11.45 -11.78 -17.04
C ASP A 186 -10.46 -10.73 -16.54
N TYR A 187 -9.79 -11.00 -15.42
CA TYR A 187 -8.83 -10.10 -14.78
C TYR A 187 -7.54 -10.83 -14.43
N GLN A 188 -6.46 -10.06 -14.32
CA GLN A 188 -5.12 -10.55 -13.98
C GLN A 188 -4.39 -9.53 -13.11
N PHE A 189 -3.41 -10.01 -12.36
CA PHE A 189 -2.47 -9.13 -11.69
C PHE A 189 -1.30 -8.78 -12.61
N LEU A 190 -0.90 -7.50 -12.60
CA LEU A 190 0.32 -7.00 -13.24
C LEU A 190 1.47 -7.03 -12.22
N CYS A 191 2.49 -7.82 -12.51
CA CYS A 191 3.68 -7.97 -11.69
C CYS A 191 4.70 -6.84 -11.94
N VAL A 192 5.62 -6.65 -11.00
CA VAL A 192 6.66 -5.61 -11.07
C VAL A 192 7.59 -5.80 -12.27
N ASP A 193 7.87 -7.04 -12.61
CA ASP A 193 8.69 -7.47 -13.75
C ASP A 193 7.93 -7.45 -15.09
N GLY A 194 6.65 -7.04 -15.09
CA GLY A 194 5.80 -6.97 -16.27
C GLY A 194 5.07 -8.27 -16.61
N TYR A 195 5.29 -9.37 -15.90
CA TYR A 195 4.47 -10.57 -16.11
C TYR A 195 3.03 -10.33 -15.64
N ARG A 196 2.10 -11.13 -16.19
CA ARG A 196 0.70 -11.13 -15.78
C ARG A 196 0.34 -12.48 -15.17
N GLU A 197 -0.22 -12.46 -13.98
CA GLU A 197 -0.61 -13.66 -13.26
C GLU A 197 -2.11 -13.73 -13.02
N ALA A 198 -2.62 -14.95 -12.87
CA ALA A 198 -4.02 -15.15 -12.51
C ALA A 198 -4.29 -14.64 -11.09
N VAL A 199 -5.50 -14.11 -10.85
CA VAL A 199 -5.91 -13.67 -9.53
C VAL A 199 -5.96 -14.85 -8.56
N SER A 200 -4.98 -14.92 -7.67
CA SER A 200 -4.80 -15.98 -6.66
C SER A 200 -4.01 -15.46 -5.44
N SER A 201 -4.04 -16.19 -4.32
CA SER A 201 -3.31 -15.81 -3.10
C SER A 201 -1.79 -15.88 -3.24
N GLU A 202 -1.31 -16.73 -4.14
CA GLU A 202 0.12 -16.99 -4.39
C GLU A 202 0.69 -16.12 -5.50
N ALA A 203 -0.12 -15.22 -6.05
CA ALA A 203 0.31 -14.38 -7.14
C ALA A 203 1.41 -13.39 -6.71
N CYS A 204 2.11 -12.86 -7.71
CA CYS A 204 3.08 -11.79 -7.54
C CYS A 204 2.52 -10.58 -6.76
N THR A 205 3.39 -9.90 -6.02
CA THR A 205 3.05 -8.70 -5.25
C THR A 205 4.05 -7.59 -5.51
N TRP A 206 3.58 -6.34 -5.57
CA TRP A 206 4.49 -5.19 -5.69
C TRP A 206 5.26 -4.92 -4.40
N ALA A 207 4.61 -5.15 -3.25
CA ALA A 207 5.21 -5.03 -1.93
C ALA A 207 4.31 -5.66 -0.87
N SER A 208 4.93 -6.14 0.21
CA SER A 208 4.21 -6.50 1.43
C SER A 208 4.30 -5.35 2.42
N VAL A 209 3.16 -4.93 2.97
CA VAL A 209 3.12 -3.98 4.10
C VAL A 209 3.43 -4.79 5.36
N PRO A 210 4.60 -4.60 6.00
CA PRO A 210 4.96 -5.41 7.15
C PRO A 210 4.06 -5.13 8.35
N THR A 211 4.09 -6.02 9.33
CA THR A 211 3.53 -5.79 10.67
C THR A 211 4.42 -4.83 11.46
N ASN A 212 4.04 -4.47 12.70
CA ASN A 212 4.91 -3.62 13.51
C ASN A 212 6.21 -4.33 13.84
N ALA A 213 7.27 -3.56 14.00
CA ALA A 213 8.55 -4.04 14.45
C ALA A 213 8.90 -3.44 15.82
N PHE A 214 9.60 -4.22 16.63
CA PHE A 214 10.21 -3.74 17.85
C PHE A 214 11.63 -3.30 17.55
N VAL A 215 11.93 -2.05 17.90
CA VAL A 215 13.25 -1.45 17.67
C VAL A 215 13.93 -1.13 18.99
N THR A 216 15.26 -1.24 18.98
CA THR A 216 16.12 -0.91 20.11
C THR A 216 17.35 -0.12 19.64
N ARG A 217 18.18 0.33 20.58
CA ARG A 217 19.46 0.97 20.26
C ARG A 217 20.38 -0.03 19.56
N ARG A 218 21.11 0.43 18.55
CA ARG A 218 22.13 -0.38 17.88
C ARG A 218 23.11 -1.03 18.86
N GLY A 219 23.32 -2.35 18.72
CA GLY A 219 24.19 -3.14 19.60
C GLY A 219 23.52 -3.60 20.89
N LYS A 220 22.20 -3.41 21.05
CA LYS A 220 21.41 -3.90 22.18
C LYS A 220 20.40 -4.97 21.80
N SER A 221 20.35 -5.40 20.54
CA SER A 221 19.41 -6.44 20.07
C SER A 221 19.45 -7.72 20.89
N GLU A 222 20.62 -8.28 21.21
CA GLU A 222 20.72 -9.53 21.99
C GLU A 222 20.09 -9.40 23.38
N TYR A 223 20.34 -8.27 24.06
CA TYR A 223 19.72 -7.97 25.35
C TYR A 223 18.21 -7.79 25.22
N ALA A 224 17.75 -7.11 24.17
CA ALA A 224 16.32 -6.89 23.93
C ALA A 224 15.58 -8.20 23.62
N VAL A 225 16.20 -9.10 22.84
CA VAL A 225 15.70 -10.45 22.56
C VAL A 225 15.64 -11.28 23.85
N TYR A 226 16.70 -11.26 24.66
CA TYR A 226 16.72 -11.96 25.95
C TYR A 226 15.58 -11.48 26.86
N MET A 227 15.41 -10.17 26.99
CA MET A 227 14.32 -9.59 27.78
C MET A 227 12.94 -10.02 27.26
N LEU A 228 12.76 -10.06 25.93
CA LEU A 228 11.51 -10.52 25.32
C LEU A 228 11.21 -11.99 25.69
N TYR A 229 12.21 -12.87 25.65
CA TYR A 229 12.04 -14.27 26.03
C TYR A 229 11.76 -14.46 27.52
N VAL A 230 12.38 -13.66 28.39
CA VAL A 230 12.11 -13.70 29.84
C VAL A 230 10.68 -13.27 30.13
N LEU A 231 10.18 -12.24 29.46
CA LEU A 231 8.81 -11.72 29.64
C LEU A 231 7.76 -12.61 28.97
N HIS A 232 8.11 -13.29 27.88
CA HIS A 232 7.24 -14.17 27.13
C HIS A 232 7.91 -15.53 26.86
N PRO A 233 7.98 -16.41 27.88
CA PRO A 233 8.64 -17.72 27.74
C PRO A 233 8.06 -18.61 26.65
N SER A 234 6.79 -18.42 26.27
CA SER A 234 6.17 -19.16 25.15
C SER A 234 6.74 -18.80 23.77
N LEU A 235 7.53 -17.72 23.66
CA LEU A 235 8.22 -17.36 22.41
C LEU A 235 9.54 -18.14 22.22
N SER A 236 10.14 -18.71 23.26
CA SER A 236 11.39 -19.47 23.11
C SER A 236 11.16 -20.79 22.38
N SER A 237 10.01 -21.42 22.60
CA SER A 237 9.62 -22.71 21.99
C SER A 237 9.32 -22.65 20.49
N SER A 238 9.19 -21.46 19.88
CA SER A 238 8.95 -21.31 18.43
C SER A 238 10.22 -21.05 17.62
N SER A 239 11.37 -20.87 18.27
CA SER A 239 12.67 -20.63 17.60
C SER A 239 13.50 -21.90 17.38
N GLU A 240 13.11 -23.03 17.98
CA GLU A 240 13.82 -24.31 17.86
C GLU A 240 13.25 -25.24 16.76
N SER A 241 12.26 -24.78 15.98
CA SER A 241 11.61 -25.58 14.92
C SER A 241 11.86 -25.03 13.52
N ASN A 242 13.14 -24.88 13.14
CA ASN A 242 13.61 -24.75 11.76
C ASN A 242 14.94 -25.49 11.58
#